data_AF-A0A2E7UDE8-F1
#
_entry.id   AF-A0A2E7UDE8-F1
#
_cell.length_a   1.000
_cell.length_b   1.000
_cell.length_c   1.000
_cell.angle_alpha   90.00
_cell.angle_beta   90.00
_cell.angle_gamma   90.00
#
_symmetry.space_group_name_H-M   'P 1'
#
loop_
_entity.id
_entity.type
_entity.pdbx_description
1 polymer ?
#
loop_
_entity_poly.entity_id
_entity_poly.type
_entity_poly.pdbx_seq_one_letter_code
_entity_poly.pdbx_strand_id
1 'polypeptide(L)'
;MKATEFENKFDAGENVSDAIDWSQARRRTISPSVNVDVPAWVMDSLDKQARHIAERRTVSLIEARSNDDLYGRPWCEKWTMGRMIQFNTASPYAKARGQVRKWLTTKSASRKS
;
A
#
# COMPACT_ATOMS: atom_id res chain seq x y z
N MET A 1 -9.66 -16.95 -10.65
CA MET A 1 -9.01 -16.00 -11.58
C MET A 1 -7.60 -16.46 -11.86
N LYS A 2 -7.13 -16.41 -13.11
CA LYS A 2 -5.71 -16.69 -13.42
C LYS A 2 -4.83 -15.58 -12.84
N ALA A 3 -3.60 -15.90 -12.42
CA ALA A 3 -2.69 -14.91 -11.82
C ALA A 3 -2.51 -13.66 -12.70
N THR A 4 -2.39 -13.86 -14.01
CA THR A 4 -2.25 -12.80 -15.02
C THR A 4 -3.47 -11.89 -15.13
N GLU A 5 -4.68 -12.42 -14.96
CA GLU A 5 -5.91 -11.61 -15.03
C GLU A 5 -6.09 -10.77 -13.75
N PHE A 6 -5.71 -11.34 -12.60
CA PHE A 6 -5.68 -10.61 -11.33
C PHE A 6 -4.66 -9.47 -11.38
N GLU A 7 -3.48 -9.74 -11.95
CA GLU A 7 -2.42 -8.76 -12.13
C GLU A 7 -2.86 -7.58 -12.99
N ASN A 8 -3.47 -7.85 -14.15
CA ASN A 8 -3.96 -6.80 -15.04
C ASN A 8 -5.00 -5.91 -14.36
N LYS A 9 -5.96 -6.51 -13.64
CA LYS A 9 -6.98 -5.76 -12.90
C LYS A 9 -6.37 -4.94 -11.77
N PHE A 10 -5.40 -5.49 -11.04
CA PHE A 10 -4.73 -4.77 -9.98
C PHE A 10 -3.89 -3.59 -10.49
N ASP A 11 -3.14 -3.78 -11.58
CA ASP A 11 -2.31 -2.72 -12.16
C ASP A 11 -3.14 -1.65 -12.87
N ALA A 12 -4.33 -2.00 -13.38
CA ALA A 12 -5.35 -1.06 -13.85
C ALA A 12 -6.01 -0.25 -12.71
N GLY A 13 -5.70 -0.56 -11.45
CA GLY A 13 -6.28 0.09 -10.27
C GLY A 13 -7.72 -0.37 -9.98
N GLU A 14 -8.16 -1.48 -10.58
CA GLU A 14 -9.47 -2.07 -10.31
C GLU A 14 -9.51 -2.74 -8.93
N ASN A 15 -10.72 -2.87 -8.38
CA ASN A 15 -10.90 -3.55 -7.11
C ASN A 15 -10.76 -5.07 -7.31
N VAL A 16 -9.65 -5.64 -6.85
CA VAL A 16 -9.40 -7.09 -6.89
C VAL A 16 -9.71 -7.79 -5.56
N SER A 17 -10.36 -7.09 -4.61
CA SER A 17 -10.63 -7.65 -3.28
C SER A 17 -11.49 -8.91 -3.38
N ASP A 18 -12.41 -8.99 -4.32
CA ASP A 18 -13.30 -10.14 -4.49
C ASP A 18 -12.57 -11.40 -4.99
N ALA A 19 -11.36 -11.24 -5.53
CA ALA A 19 -10.53 -12.34 -5.99
C ALA A 19 -9.52 -12.83 -4.94
N ILE A 20 -9.49 -12.21 -3.75
CA ILE A 20 -8.67 -12.61 -2.62
C ILE A 20 -9.55 -13.45 -1.68
N ASP A 21 -9.09 -14.65 -1.31
CA ASP A 21 -9.71 -15.43 -0.25
C ASP A 21 -9.40 -14.80 1.12
N TRP A 22 -10.32 -13.96 1.58
CA TRP A 22 -10.20 -13.29 2.88
C TRP A 22 -10.35 -14.24 4.07
N SER A 23 -10.80 -15.48 3.87
CA SER A 23 -10.88 -16.46 4.97
C SER A 23 -9.50 -16.80 5.53
N GLN A 24 -8.47 -16.70 4.68
CA GLN A 24 -7.06 -16.88 5.05
C GLN A 24 -6.41 -15.57 5.55
N ALA A 25 -7.05 -14.41 5.30
CA ALA A 25 -6.53 -13.12 5.69
C ALA A 25 -6.72 -12.87 7.20
N ARG A 26 -5.73 -13.28 7.99
CA ARG A 26 -5.69 -12.96 9.43
C ARG A 26 -5.29 -11.51 9.69
N ARG A 27 -6.25 -10.65 10.08
CA ARG A 27 -5.91 -9.44 10.85
C ARG A 27 -5.51 -9.88 12.25
N ARG A 28 -4.23 -9.72 12.57
CA ARG A 28 -3.65 -10.13 13.87
C ARG A 28 -4.20 -9.31 15.06
N THR A 29 -5.00 -8.29 14.82
CA THR A 29 -5.66 -7.47 15.83
C THR A 29 -6.88 -6.79 15.22
N ILE A 30 -8.09 -7.26 15.54
CA ILE A 30 -9.27 -6.40 15.48
C ILE A 30 -9.35 -5.75 16.87
N SER A 31 -8.64 -4.63 17.03
CA SER A 31 -8.89 -3.73 18.15
C SER A 31 -10.04 -2.81 17.73
N PRO A 32 -11.02 -2.52 18.61
CA PRO A 32 -12.01 -1.49 18.33
C PRO A 32 -11.29 -0.18 17.99
N SER A 33 -11.69 0.46 16.88
CA SER A 33 -11.10 1.73 16.47
C SER A 33 -11.49 2.81 17.48
N VAL A 34 -10.51 3.32 18.22
CA VAL A 34 -10.66 4.55 19.02
C VAL A 34 -10.25 5.72 18.14
N ASN A 35 -11.09 6.76 18.11
CA ASN A 35 -10.73 8.01 17.45
C ASN A 35 -9.82 8.77 18.41
N VAL A 36 -8.51 8.76 18.14
CA VAL A 36 -7.50 9.47 18.93
C VAL A 36 -7.19 10.77 18.22
N ASP A 37 -7.26 11.89 18.95
CA ASP A 37 -6.78 13.16 18.42
C ASP A 37 -5.25 13.17 18.50
N VAL A 38 -4.58 13.16 17.35
CA VAL A 38 -3.13 13.04 17.24
C VAL A 38 -2.55 14.45 17.02
N PRO A 39 -1.71 14.98 17.92
CA PRO A 39 -1.09 16.28 17.74
C PRO A 39 -0.28 16.37 16.45
N ALA A 40 -0.25 17.56 15.83
CA ALA A 40 0.45 17.80 14.57
C ALA A 40 1.94 17.38 14.61
N TRP A 41 2.64 17.61 15.72
CA TRP A 41 4.05 17.22 15.87
C TRP A 41 4.26 15.69 15.85
N VAL A 42 3.28 14.91 16.32
CA VAL A 42 3.32 13.44 16.25
C VAL A 42 3.20 13.02 14.80
N MET A 43 2.27 13.62 14.06
CA MET A 43 2.09 13.37 12.63
C MET A 43 3.33 13.75 11.83
N ASP A 44 3.95 14.89 12.11
CA ASP A 44 5.19 15.32 11.45
C ASP A 44 6.36 14.38 11.75
N SER A 45 6.45 13.88 13.00
CA SER A 45 7.46 12.88 13.38
C SER A 45 7.24 11.54 12.68
N LEU A 46 5.97 11.10 12.59
CA LEU A 46 5.61 9.90 11.84
C LEU A 46 5.90 10.05 10.35
N ASP A 47 5.61 11.20 9.73
CA ASP A 47 5.91 11.43 8.30
C ASP A 47 7.42 11.38 8.05
N LYS A 48 8.22 12.02 8.92
CA LYS A 48 9.69 11.97 8.83
C LYS A 48 10.22 10.55 8.96
N GLN A 49 9.71 9.77 9.92
CA GLN A 49 10.12 8.37 10.09
C GLN A 49 9.69 7.50 8.91
N ALA A 50 8.45 7.65 8.44
CA ALA A 50 7.93 6.93 7.30
C ALA A 50 8.76 7.22 6.04
N ARG A 51 9.08 8.50 5.80
CA ARG A 51 9.94 8.92 4.70
C ARG A 51 11.33 8.33 4.82
N HIS A 52 11.95 8.38 6.00
CA HIS A 52 13.27 7.80 6.23
C HIS A 52 13.30 6.29 5.96
N ILE A 53 12.29 5.54 6.42
CA ILE A 53 12.20 4.09 6.20
C ILE A 53 11.96 3.80 4.72
N ALA A 54 11.00 4.47 4.09
CA ALA A 54 10.64 4.24 2.69
C ALA A 54 11.76 4.61 1.72
N GLU A 55 12.31 5.82 1.83
CA GLU A 55 13.31 6.34 0.88
C GLU A 55 14.68 5.69 1.06
N ARG A 56 15.11 5.40 2.30
CA ARG A 56 16.49 4.94 2.53
C ARG A 56 16.61 3.44 2.70
N ARG A 57 15.70 2.80 3.42
CA ARG A 57 15.83 1.37 3.71
C ARG A 57 15.23 0.52 2.61
N THR A 58 14.00 0.80 2.20
CA THR A 58 13.33 -0.01 1.18
C THR A 58 14.00 0.12 -0.18
N VAL A 59 14.30 1.35 -0.63
CA VAL A 59 14.96 1.57 -1.94
C VAL A 59 16.35 0.95 -1.98
N SER A 60 17.18 1.17 -0.95
CA SER A 60 18.52 0.58 -0.90
C SER A 60 18.49 -0.95 -0.91
N LEU A 61 17.52 -1.58 -0.22
CA LEU A 61 17.33 -3.02 -0.26
C LEU A 61 16.90 -3.55 -1.63
N ILE A 62 16.17 -2.75 -2.42
CA ILE A 62 15.78 -3.09 -3.79
C ILE A 62 16.99 -2.94 -4.73
N GLU A 63 17.73 -1.83 -4.62
CA GLU A 63 18.92 -1.55 -5.44
C GLU A 63 20.03 -2.59 -5.24
N ALA A 64 20.11 -3.19 -4.05
CA ALA A 64 21.07 -4.26 -3.75
C ALA A 64 20.66 -5.64 -4.33
N ARG A 65 19.53 -5.76 -5.02
CA ARG A 65 19.01 -7.01 -5.57
C ARG A 65 19.02 -6.99 -7.09
N SER A 66 19.24 -8.16 -7.70
CA SER A 66 19.11 -8.30 -9.14
C SER A 66 17.64 -8.34 -9.56
N ASN A 67 17.38 -8.11 -10.84
CA ASN A 67 16.03 -8.28 -11.39
C ASN A 67 15.54 -9.74 -11.27
N ASP A 68 16.45 -10.73 -11.35
CA ASP A 68 16.08 -12.15 -11.14
C ASP A 68 15.62 -12.39 -9.70
N ASP A 69 16.30 -11.79 -8.72
CA ASP A 69 15.91 -11.89 -7.30
C ASP A 69 14.54 -11.24 -7.03
N LEU A 70 14.24 -10.14 -7.71
CA LEU A 70 13.00 -9.38 -7.52
C LEU A 70 11.82 -9.96 -8.30
N TYR A 71 12.05 -10.41 -9.53
CA TYR A 71 10.98 -10.75 -10.48
C TYR A 71 11.18 -12.08 -11.21
N GLY A 72 12.36 -12.70 -11.14
CA GLY A 72 12.66 -13.93 -11.87
C GLY A 72 12.12 -15.20 -11.22
N ARG A 73 11.89 -15.19 -9.89
CA ARG A 73 11.48 -16.38 -9.13
C ARG A 73 10.35 -16.09 -8.14
N PRO A 74 9.44 -17.05 -7.89
CA PRO A 74 8.49 -16.95 -6.79
C PRO A 74 9.23 -16.91 -5.45
N TRP A 75 8.77 -16.05 -4.55
CA TRP A 75 9.32 -15.89 -3.20
C TRP A 75 8.32 -16.35 -2.13
N CYS A 76 7.06 -15.93 -2.24
CA CYS A 76 5.98 -16.35 -1.35
C CYS A 76 4.89 -17.03 -2.18
N GLU A 77 4.84 -18.36 -2.10
CA GLU A 77 3.98 -19.21 -2.93
C GLU A 77 4.17 -18.92 -4.43
N LYS A 78 3.21 -18.20 -5.03
CA LYS A 78 3.19 -17.81 -6.43
C LYS A 78 3.76 -16.42 -6.71
N TRP A 79 4.05 -15.64 -5.67
CA TRP A 79 4.37 -14.21 -5.80
C TRP A 79 5.86 -13.93 -5.69
N THR A 80 6.38 -13.11 -6.60
CA THR A 80 7.77 -12.65 -6.58
C THR A 80 8.02 -11.65 -5.44
N MET A 81 9.28 -11.48 -5.06
CA MET A 81 9.67 -10.54 -4.00
C MET A 81 9.28 -9.09 -4.35
N GLY A 82 9.55 -8.65 -5.57
CA GLY A 82 9.17 -7.33 -6.07
C GLY A 82 7.66 -7.10 -6.00
N ARG A 83 6.85 -8.13 -6.27
CA ARG A 83 5.38 -8.03 -6.18
C ARG A 83 4.90 -7.90 -4.73
N MET A 84 5.50 -8.62 -3.80
CA MET A 84 5.20 -8.49 -2.37
C MET A 84 5.60 -7.12 -1.82
N ILE A 85 6.74 -6.57 -2.28
CA ILE A 85 7.14 -5.20 -1.96
C ILE A 85 6.12 -4.20 -2.50
N GLN A 86 5.68 -4.34 -3.75
CA GLN A 86 4.68 -3.47 -4.38
C GLN A 86 3.35 -3.45 -3.60
N PHE A 87 2.85 -4.62 -3.18
CA PHE A 87 1.61 -4.74 -2.41
C PHE A 87 1.63 -4.01 -1.07
N ASN A 88 2.80 -3.86 -0.44
CA ASN A 88 2.94 -3.22 0.87
C ASN A 88 3.43 -1.76 0.80
N THR A 89 3.80 -1.27 -0.39
CA THR A 89 4.39 0.07 -0.56
C THR A 89 3.65 0.89 -1.63
N ALA A 90 3.95 0.69 -2.90
CA ALA A 90 3.46 1.51 -4.00
C ALA A 90 1.92 1.52 -4.10
N SER A 91 1.29 0.35 -3.99
CA SER A 91 -0.16 0.22 -4.13
C SER A 91 -0.95 0.90 -3.01
N PRO A 92 -0.69 0.66 -1.70
CA PRO A 92 -1.39 1.37 -0.64
C PRO A 92 -1.12 2.88 -0.68
N TYR A 93 0.07 3.33 -1.09
CA TYR A 93 0.36 4.77 -1.24
C TYR A 93 -0.39 5.42 -2.41
N ALA A 94 -0.54 4.74 -3.53
CA ALA A 94 -1.38 5.21 -4.64
C ALA A 94 -2.85 5.35 -4.20
N LYS A 95 -3.37 4.35 -3.49
CA LYS A 95 -4.73 4.37 -2.94
C LYS A 95 -4.93 5.50 -1.93
N ALA A 96 -4.02 5.66 -0.98
CA ALA A 96 -4.06 6.74 0.03
C ALA A 96 -4.03 8.12 -0.64
N ARG A 97 -3.16 8.33 -1.63
CA ARG A 97 -3.14 9.58 -2.43
C ARG A 97 -4.47 9.85 -3.11
N GLY A 98 -5.09 8.82 -3.70
CA GLY A 98 -6.43 8.92 -4.30
C GLY A 98 -7.50 9.33 -3.28
N GLN A 99 -7.48 8.75 -2.08
CA GLN A 99 -8.39 9.10 -0.99
C GLN A 99 -8.20 10.55 -0.51
N VAL A 100 -6.96 10.97 -0.28
CA VAL A 100 -6.63 12.34 0.12
C VAL A 100 -7.11 13.35 -0.92
N ARG A 101 -6.88 13.07 -2.21
CA ARG A 101 -7.35 13.93 -3.30
C ARG A 101 -8.87 14.05 -3.32
N LYS A 102 -9.59 12.92 -3.21
CA LYS A 102 -11.06 12.91 -3.12
C LYS A 102 -11.56 13.73 -1.92
N TRP A 103 -10.93 13.56 -0.75
CA TRP A 103 -11.29 14.32 0.44
C TRP A 103 -11.07 15.83 0.29
N LEU A 104 -9.94 16.24 -0.29
CA LEU A 104 -9.65 17.65 -0.58
C LEU A 104 -10.67 18.25 -1.55
N THR A 105 -11.10 17.50 -2.57
CA THR A 105 -12.14 17.96 -3.50
C THR A 105 -13.49 18.16 -2.79
N THR A 106 -13.91 17.20 -1.95
CA THR A 106 -15.17 17.32 -1.18
C THR A 106 -15.15 18.51 -0.23
N LYS A 107 -14.05 18.72 0.50
CA LYS A 107 -13.88 19.85 1.42
C LYS A 107 -13.86 21.20 0.70
N SER A 108 -13.33 21.26 -0.52
CA SER A 108 -13.36 22.47 -1.35
C SER A 108 -14.75 22.79 -1.89
N ALA A 109 -15.56 21.77 -2.20
CA ALA A 109 -16.94 21.94 -2.64
C ALA A 109 -17.84 22.41 -1.49
N SER A 110 -17.69 21.85 -0.28
CA SER A 110 -18.47 22.25 0.90
C SER A 110 -18.14 23.65 1.42
N ARG A 111 -17.02 24.25 0.99
CA ARG A 111 -16.59 25.60 1.40
C ARG A 111 -17.06 26.70 0.44
N LYS A 112 -17.60 26.30 -0.72
CA LYS A 112 -18.12 27.20 -1.77
C LYS A 112 -19.66 27.26 -1.81
N SER A 113 -20.33 26.44 -1.01
CA SER A 113 -21.78 26.44 -0.79
C SER A 113 -22.11 27.09 0.55
#